data_AF-A0A8X7NXS2-F1
#
_entry.id   AF-A0A8X7NXS2-F1
#
_cell.length_a   1.000
_cell.length_b   1.000
_cell.length_c   1.000
_cell.angle_alpha   90.00
_cell.angle_beta   90.00
_cell.angle_gamma   90.00
#
_symmetry.space_group_name_H-M   'P 1'
#
loop_
_entity.id
_entity.type
_entity.pdbx_description
1 polymer ?
#
loop_
_entity_poly.entity_id
_entity_poly.type
_entity_poly.pdbx_seq_one_letter_code
_entity_poly.pdbx_strand_id
1 'polypeptide(L)'
;MMLPEFSNMTMLSIETTAWTNEFAVPYPTYFHPKSLSEVRRWQKKVKNVKRRYLYSFVGAPRPNMDGSIRGEIIKQCLASHGRCKFLDCNKGQDCDNPVTVMEVFQRSVFCLQPKGDSCTRRSIFDSILAGCIPVFFHPGSGYNQYMWYFPKDYTKYSVYILEKGMKDGTVSLRSLLGRIDWGVLNVTIRLLSKTKHDKVTAVIGLAVFSQFWYWYPLIYFISLAFSPTAFIGLNYDLKVPKFEFMSHAKPSLFEYPKPPQLLPPIPLPNFQPLFSQPPLKPKLGLRKKQSRKLMLRKLLVDSSATAEKKAAEPEPAFEILVNPARVVPAQEKYIKLLEDSRYVPVKLSPSGFVLLKDLREHEPEVLSLTDAPTSTASPATGAAAATQGTTASAMAVDDEPQPPQAFEYAS
;
A
#
# COMPACT_ATOMS: atom_id res chain seq x y z
N MET A 1 -13.24 30.38 -11.25
CA MET A 1 -13.04 31.84 -11.30
C MET A 1 -11.82 32.06 -12.18
N MET A 2 -11.98 32.65 -13.37
CA MET A 2 -10.98 32.61 -14.47
C MET A 2 -10.47 34.02 -14.81
N LEU A 3 -10.15 34.83 -13.80
CA LEU A 3 -9.62 36.17 -14.06
C LEU A 3 -8.09 36.13 -13.87
N PRO A 4 -7.30 36.58 -14.85
CA PRO A 4 -5.83 36.51 -14.81
C PRO A 4 -5.23 37.23 -13.58
N GLU A 5 -5.95 38.20 -13.03
CA GLU A 5 -5.63 38.91 -11.79
C GLU A 5 -5.53 37.98 -10.58
N PHE A 6 -6.28 36.87 -10.58
CA PHE A 6 -6.26 35.89 -9.49
C PHE A 6 -5.16 34.83 -9.64
N SER A 7 -4.47 34.74 -10.78
CA SER A 7 -3.44 33.71 -11.02
C SER A 7 -2.24 33.82 -10.07
N ASN A 8 -1.95 35.03 -9.58
CA ASN A 8 -0.89 35.28 -8.60
C ASN A 8 -1.37 35.23 -7.14
N MET A 9 -2.65 34.97 -6.90
CA MET A 9 -3.20 34.83 -5.55
C MET A 9 -3.26 33.37 -5.14
N THR A 10 -2.81 33.07 -3.92
CA THR A 10 -3.02 31.76 -3.31
C THR A 10 -4.48 31.65 -2.87
N MET A 11 -5.22 30.71 -3.45
CA MET A 11 -6.60 30.44 -3.10
C MET A 11 -6.68 29.18 -2.24
N LEU A 12 -7.27 29.31 -1.05
CA LEU A 12 -7.59 28.17 -0.19
C LEU A 12 -9.04 27.80 -0.40
N SER A 13 -9.28 26.58 -0.85
CA SER A 13 -10.63 26.04 -1.06
C SER A 13 -10.74 24.67 -0.41
N ILE A 14 -11.95 24.12 -0.34
CA ILE A 14 -12.17 22.79 0.23
C ILE A 14 -11.86 21.68 -0.80
N GLU A 15 -11.85 22.05 -2.09
CA GLU A 15 -11.53 21.20 -3.24
C GLU A 15 -10.76 22.02 -4.27
N THR A 16 -9.58 21.56 -4.66
CA THR A 16 -8.85 22.12 -5.79
C THR A 16 -9.46 21.64 -7.11
N THR A 17 -9.52 22.56 -8.07
CA THR A 17 -9.98 22.33 -9.44
C THR A 17 -8.83 22.14 -10.44
N ALA A 18 -7.65 21.73 -9.94
CA ALA A 18 -6.40 21.46 -10.68
C ALA A 18 -5.58 22.71 -11.12
N TRP A 19 -5.82 23.85 -10.47
CA TRP A 19 -5.06 25.08 -10.68
C TRP A 19 -3.80 25.10 -9.83
N THR A 20 -2.72 25.70 -10.33
CA THR A 20 -1.42 25.73 -9.63
C THR A 20 -1.44 26.60 -8.37
N ASN A 21 -2.36 27.56 -8.29
CA ASN A 21 -2.48 28.51 -7.18
C ASN A 21 -3.65 28.20 -6.22
N GLU A 22 -4.35 27.07 -6.41
CA GLU A 22 -5.45 26.63 -5.56
C GLU A 22 -5.07 25.41 -4.71
N PHE A 23 -5.12 25.56 -3.39
CA PHE A 23 -4.74 24.52 -2.44
C PHE A 23 -5.96 24.07 -1.62
N ALA A 24 -6.21 22.75 -1.61
CA ALA A 24 -7.34 22.22 -0.86
C ALA A 24 -7.00 22.11 0.64
N VAL A 25 -7.86 22.68 1.47
CA VAL A 25 -7.83 22.61 2.93
C VAL A 25 -8.82 21.54 3.39
N PRO A 26 -8.48 20.72 4.40
CA PRO A 26 -9.39 19.74 4.97
C PRO A 26 -10.77 20.31 5.28
N TYR A 27 -11.82 19.53 5.02
CA TYR A 27 -13.17 19.92 5.42
C TYR A 27 -13.22 20.18 6.93
N PRO A 28 -13.93 21.23 7.36
CA PRO A 28 -14.30 21.37 8.75
C PRO A 28 -15.08 20.14 9.22
N THR A 29 -14.64 19.56 10.34
CA THR A 29 -15.30 18.44 11.00
C THR A 29 -15.92 18.93 12.30
N TYR A 30 -16.78 18.12 12.93
CA TYR A 30 -17.36 18.46 14.24
C TYR A 30 -16.38 18.26 15.41
N PHE A 31 -15.14 17.88 15.13
CA PHE A 31 -14.11 17.69 16.14
C PHE A 31 -13.34 18.99 16.37
N HIS A 32 -13.65 19.68 17.48
CA HIS A 32 -13.05 20.97 17.85
C HIS A 32 -12.38 20.88 19.23
N PRO A 33 -11.22 20.22 19.35
CA PRO A 33 -10.48 20.14 20.60
C PRO A 33 -9.95 21.51 21.00
N LYS A 34 -10.08 21.88 22.27
CA LYS A 34 -9.56 23.14 22.83
C LYS A 34 -8.10 23.03 23.27
N SER A 35 -7.58 21.81 23.44
CA SER A 35 -6.22 21.57 23.91
C SER A 35 -5.62 20.28 23.34
N LEU A 36 -4.28 20.21 23.34
CA LEU A 36 -3.54 19.00 22.97
C LEU A 36 -3.91 17.79 23.85
N SER A 37 -4.31 18.02 25.09
CA SER A 37 -4.75 16.95 26.00
C SER A 37 -6.03 16.26 25.51
N GLU A 38 -6.97 17.02 24.94
CA GLU A 38 -8.20 16.48 24.34
C GLU A 38 -7.92 15.71 23.06
N VAL A 39 -6.98 16.19 22.23
CA VAL A 39 -6.51 15.47 21.04
C VAL A 39 -5.93 14.11 21.43
N ARG A 40 -5.01 14.08 22.42
CA ARG A 40 -4.41 12.82 22.90
C ARG A 40 -5.44 11.88 23.50
N ARG A 41 -6.41 12.40 24.26
CA ARG A 41 -7.53 11.64 24.82
C ARG A 41 -8.37 11.00 23.71
N TRP A 42 -8.68 11.77 22.66
CA TRP A 42 -9.40 11.28 21.49
C TRP A 42 -8.63 10.20 20.74
N GLN A 43 -7.34 10.42 20.47
CA GLN A 43 -6.47 9.42 19.84
C GLN A 43 -6.41 8.12 20.65
N LYS A 44 -6.27 8.21 21.99
CA LYS A 44 -6.29 7.04 22.88
C LYS A 44 -7.63 6.30 22.81
N LYS A 45 -8.74 7.04 22.80
CA LYS A 45 -10.08 6.46 22.63
C LYS A 45 -10.16 5.67 21.32
N VAL A 46 -9.89 6.32 20.19
CA VAL A 46 -9.99 5.73 18.85
C VAL A 46 -9.08 4.53 18.65
N LYS A 47 -7.85 4.56 19.20
CA LYS A 47 -6.91 3.42 19.17
C LYS A 47 -7.44 2.20 19.92
N ASN A 48 -8.23 2.41 20.98
CA ASN A 48 -8.73 1.35 21.84
C ASN A 48 -10.13 0.85 21.46
N VAL A 49 -10.82 1.49 20.50
CA VAL A 49 -12.14 1.02 20.06
C VAL A 49 -12.00 -0.30 19.31
N LYS A 50 -12.75 -1.32 19.75
CA LYS A 50 -12.86 -2.60 19.02
C LYS A 50 -13.68 -2.42 17.75
N ARG A 51 -13.06 -2.72 16.61
CA ARG A 51 -13.68 -2.61 15.29
C ARG A 51 -14.41 -3.90 14.95
N ARG A 52 -15.74 -3.86 15.05
CA ARG A 52 -16.60 -5.02 14.83
C ARG A 52 -16.87 -5.27 13.35
N TYR A 53 -16.81 -4.21 12.54
CA TYR A 53 -17.10 -4.28 11.12
C TYR A 53 -15.82 -4.18 10.31
N LEU A 54 -15.70 -5.02 9.28
CA LEU A 54 -14.58 -4.96 8.34
C LEU A 54 -14.63 -3.63 7.58
N TYR A 55 -15.81 -3.25 7.11
CA TYR A 55 -15.98 -1.99 6.41
C TYR A 55 -17.35 -1.37 6.68
N SER A 56 -17.48 -0.10 6.33
CA SER A 56 -18.74 0.62 6.46
C SER A 56 -18.97 1.55 5.29
N PHE A 57 -20.25 1.82 5.04
CA PHE A 57 -20.66 2.86 4.12
C PHE A 57 -21.74 3.70 4.78
N VAL A 58 -21.52 5.01 4.82
CA VAL A 58 -22.49 6.00 5.27
C VAL A 58 -22.90 6.80 4.04
N GLY A 59 -24.13 6.64 3.60
CA GLY A 59 -24.57 7.29 2.37
C GLY A 59 -25.91 6.80 1.85
N ALA A 60 -26.29 7.37 0.72
CA ALA A 60 -27.50 7.02 0.00
C ALA A 60 -27.19 6.73 -1.48
N PRO A 61 -28.00 5.88 -2.15
CA PRO A 61 -27.95 5.71 -3.60
C PRO A 61 -28.23 7.02 -4.33
N ARG A 62 -27.63 7.19 -5.52
CA ARG A 62 -27.87 8.33 -6.41
C ARG A 62 -28.35 7.79 -7.76
N PRO A 63 -29.64 7.44 -7.90
CA PRO A 63 -30.17 6.82 -9.11
C PRO A 63 -30.11 7.74 -10.34
N ASN A 64 -30.16 9.06 -10.12
CA ASN A 64 -30.16 10.07 -11.18
C ASN A 64 -28.74 10.46 -11.64
N MET A 65 -27.69 9.82 -11.11
CA MET A 65 -26.30 10.12 -11.43
C MET A 65 -25.70 8.94 -12.20
N ASP A 66 -25.64 9.09 -13.53
CA ASP A 66 -25.06 8.08 -14.42
C ASP A 66 -23.62 7.76 -14.02
N GLY A 67 -23.37 6.49 -13.71
CA GLY A 67 -22.05 6.03 -13.30
C GLY A 67 -21.74 6.17 -11.81
N SER A 68 -22.73 6.39 -10.94
CA SER A 68 -22.55 6.27 -9.49
C SER A 68 -22.33 4.81 -9.07
N ILE A 69 -21.26 4.54 -8.32
CA ILE A 69 -20.99 3.20 -7.76
C ILE A 69 -21.67 2.95 -6.41
N ARG A 70 -22.39 3.95 -5.86
CA ARG A 70 -22.98 3.86 -4.53
C ARG A 70 -24.02 2.74 -4.41
N GLY A 71 -24.82 2.54 -5.47
CA GLY A 71 -25.80 1.45 -5.50
C GLY A 71 -25.15 0.07 -5.37
N GLU A 72 -24.04 -0.15 -6.08
CA GLU A 72 -23.30 -1.42 -6.02
C GLU A 72 -22.60 -1.60 -4.66
N ILE A 73 -22.03 -0.52 -4.09
CA ILE A 73 -21.47 -0.56 -2.72
C ILE A 73 -22.54 -0.98 -1.72
N ILE A 74 -23.73 -0.38 -1.77
CA ILE A 74 -24.84 -0.69 -0.86
C ILE A 74 -25.24 -2.16 -1.03
N LYS A 75 -25.41 -2.61 -2.27
CA LYS A 75 -25.76 -4.00 -2.59
C LYS A 75 -24.74 -4.99 -2.01
N GLN A 76 -23.44 -4.75 -2.21
CA GLN A 76 -22.39 -5.60 -1.64
C GLN A 76 -22.32 -5.53 -0.11
N CYS A 77 -22.55 -4.36 0.48
CA CYS A 77 -22.57 -4.19 1.92
C CYS A 77 -23.72 -4.99 2.57
N LEU A 78 -24.93 -4.90 2.03
CA LEU A 78 -26.09 -5.66 2.49
C LEU A 78 -25.89 -7.18 2.31
N ALA A 79 -25.25 -7.59 1.22
CA ALA A 79 -24.92 -9.00 0.95
C ALA A 79 -23.78 -9.57 1.83
N SER A 80 -23.13 -8.76 2.67
CA SER A 80 -21.92 -9.17 3.40
C SER A 80 -22.15 -9.81 4.77
N HIS A 81 -23.38 -10.25 5.06
CA HIS A 81 -23.75 -11.01 6.25
C HIS A 81 -23.18 -10.43 7.56
N GLY A 82 -23.32 -9.12 7.77
CA GLY A 82 -22.90 -8.43 8.99
C GLY A 82 -21.43 -8.01 9.05
N ARG A 83 -20.60 -8.32 8.03
CA ARG A 83 -19.23 -7.77 7.94
C ARG A 83 -19.17 -6.30 7.56
N CYS A 84 -20.21 -5.79 6.91
CA CYS A 84 -20.34 -4.38 6.55
C CYS A 84 -21.42 -3.69 7.40
N LYS A 85 -21.12 -2.49 7.89
CA LYS A 85 -22.12 -1.61 8.51
C LYS A 85 -22.57 -0.55 7.51
N PHE A 86 -23.83 -0.63 7.08
CA PHE A 86 -24.48 0.40 6.29
C PHE A 86 -25.27 1.36 7.20
N LEU A 87 -25.08 2.66 6.99
CA LEU A 87 -25.96 3.71 7.51
C LEU A 87 -26.65 4.39 6.33
N ASP A 88 -27.96 4.20 6.24
CA ASP A 88 -28.79 4.68 5.12
C ASP A 88 -29.18 6.15 5.31
N CYS A 89 -28.63 7.03 4.48
CA CYS A 89 -28.95 8.46 4.53
C CYS A 89 -30.24 8.85 3.79
N ASN A 90 -31.00 7.91 3.24
CA ASN A 90 -32.32 8.20 2.69
C ASN A 90 -33.42 8.26 3.75
N LYS A 91 -33.22 7.60 4.89
CA LYS A 91 -34.23 7.40 5.92
C LYS A 91 -33.80 8.12 7.21
N GLY A 92 -34.04 9.42 7.28
CA GLY A 92 -33.90 10.23 8.51
C GLY A 92 -32.65 11.11 8.60
N GLN A 93 -32.55 11.87 9.70
CA GLN A 93 -31.45 12.81 10.02
C GLN A 93 -30.19 12.13 10.55
N ASP A 94 -30.11 10.80 10.55
CA ASP A 94 -29.00 10.06 11.16
C ASP A 94 -27.63 10.35 10.54
N CYS A 95 -27.60 10.75 9.27
CA CYS A 95 -26.36 11.17 8.60
C CYS A 95 -25.98 12.63 8.86
N ASP A 96 -26.92 13.44 9.34
CA ASP A 96 -26.66 14.80 9.80
C ASP A 96 -26.17 14.81 11.25
N ASN A 97 -26.50 13.77 12.01
CA ASN A 97 -26.02 13.57 13.38
C ASN A 97 -24.56 13.07 13.40
N PRO A 98 -23.60 13.90 13.85
CA PRO A 98 -22.20 13.51 13.87
C PRO A 98 -21.90 12.35 14.82
N VAL A 99 -22.68 12.19 15.90
CA VAL A 99 -22.46 11.12 16.87
C VAL A 99 -22.71 9.76 16.22
N THR A 100 -23.80 9.64 15.47
CA THR A 100 -24.17 8.41 14.77
C THR A 100 -23.14 8.03 13.70
N VAL A 101 -22.73 8.99 12.87
CA VAL A 101 -21.72 8.78 11.83
C VAL A 101 -20.38 8.37 12.45
N MET A 102 -19.93 9.07 13.49
CA MET A 102 -18.67 8.78 14.17
C MET A 102 -18.70 7.43 14.89
N GLU A 103 -19.85 6.97 15.41
CA GLU A 103 -19.96 5.65 16.01
C GLU A 103 -19.75 4.54 14.96
N VAL A 104 -20.37 4.68 13.79
CA VAL A 104 -20.22 3.73 12.68
C VAL A 104 -18.76 3.63 12.24
N PHE A 105 -18.09 4.78 12.04
CA PHE A 105 -16.70 4.81 11.61
C PHE A 105 -15.74 4.28 12.69
N GLN A 106 -15.93 4.63 13.97
CA GLN A 106 -15.08 4.13 15.06
C GLN A 106 -15.14 2.60 15.20
N ARG A 107 -16.27 1.99 14.84
CA ARG A 107 -16.49 0.54 14.93
C ARG A 107 -16.09 -0.22 13.66
N SER A 108 -15.54 0.45 12.65
CA SER A 108 -15.24 -0.12 11.33
C SER A 108 -13.76 0.00 11.00
N VAL A 109 -13.18 -0.99 10.30
CA VAL A 109 -11.77 -0.92 9.85
C VAL A 109 -11.64 -0.01 8.64
N PHE A 110 -12.45 -0.25 7.61
CA PHE A 110 -12.44 0.52 6.36
C PHE A 110 -13.71 1.36 6.20
N CYS A 111 -13.56 2.58 5.69
CA CYS A 111 -14.66 3.50 5.44
C CYS A 111 -14.71 3.85 3.96
N LEU A 112 -15.79 3.44 3.29
CA LEU A 112 -15.93 3.61 1.85
C LEU A 112 -16.28 5.07 1.52
N GLN A 113 -15.44 5.72 0.71
CA GLN A 113 -15.57 7.13 0.31
C GLN A 113 -15.77 7.26 -1.21
N PRO A 114 -16.91 6.80 -1.77
CA PRO A 114 -17.20 6.98 -3.19
C PRO A 114 -17.50 8.44 -3.52
N LYS A 115 -17.19 8.86 -4.75
CA LYS A 115 -17.54 10.18 -5.26
C LYS A 115 -19.06 10.41 -5.32
N GLY A 116 -19.43 11.66 -5.54
CA GLY A 116 -20.81 12.13 -5.53
C GLY A 116 -20.90 13.33 -6.43
N ASP A 117 -21.56 14.39 -5.97
CA ASP A 117 -21.62 15.65 -6.72
C ASP A 117 -20.20 16.23 -6.90
N SER A 118 -19.32 16.01 -5.91
CA SER A 118 -17.90 16.31 -5.98
C SER A 118 -17.00 15.10 -5.69
N CYS A 119 -15.69 15.30 -5.90
CA CYS A 119 -14.68 14.26 -5.70
C CYS A 119 -14.37 14.01 -4.21
N THR A 120 -14.44 15.02 -3.36
CA THR A 120 -14.11 14.93 -1.94
C THR A 120 -15.33 15.19 -1.06
N ARG A 121 -15.25 14.91 0.25
CA ARG A 121 -16.29 15.20 1.24
C ARG A 121 -15.74 15.29 2.66
N ARG A 122 -16.50 15.94 3.54
CA ARG A 122 -16.30 15.91 5.01
C ARG A 122 -16.13 14.49 5.57
N SER A 123 -16.88 13.52 5.06
CA SER A 123 -16.84 12.12 5.52
C SER A 123 -15.47 11.46 5.43
N ILE A 124 -14.58 11.96 4.55
CA ILE A 124 -13.19 11.51 4.45
C ILE A 124 -12.45 11.83 5.75
N PHE A 125 -12.55 13.07 6.22
CA PHE A 125 -11.88 13.51 7.44
C PHE A 125 -12.55 12.93 8.69
N ASP A 126 -13.88 12.80 8.71
CA ASP A 126 -14.59 12.10 9.79
C ASP A 126 -14.10 10.64 9.91
N SER A 127 -13.85 9.95 8.79
CA SER A 127 -13.30 8.60 8.82
C SER A 127 -11.89 8.55 9.42
N ILE A 128 -11.01 9.47 9.03
CA ILE A 128 -9.64 9.56 9.56
C ILE A 128 -9.66 9.89 11.06
N LEU A 129 -10.51 10.84 11.49
CA LEU A 129 -10.67 11.20 12.90
C LEU A 129 -11.22 10.05 13.74
N ALA A 130 -12.10 9.23 13.17
CA ALA A 130 -12.58 8.00 13.78
C ALA A 130 -11.56 6.84 13.70
N GLY A 131 -10.40 7.08 13.08
CA GLY A 131 -9.35 6.10 12.83
C GLY A 131 -9.70 5.08 11.75
N CYS A 132 -10.84 5.22 11.08
CA CYS A 132 -11.29 4.35 9.99
C CYS A 132 -10.51 4.64 8.71
N ILE A 133 -9.93 3.59 8.11
CA ILE A 133 -9.07 3.73 6.94
C ILE A 133 -9.96 4.13 5.74
N PRO A 134 -9.78 5.31 5.14
CA PRO A 134 -10.55 5.72 3.98
C PRO A 134 -10.24 4.84 2.77
N VAL A 135 -11.30 4.38 2.10
CA VAL A 135 -11.22 3.66 0.83
C VAL A 135 -11.72 4.59 -0.27
N PHE A 136 -10.80 5.05 -1.11
CA PHE A 136 -11.08 5.95 -2.22
C PHE A 136 -11.38 5.19 -3.50
N PHE A 137 -12.29 5.73 -4.29
CA PHE A 137 -12.66 5.17 -5.59
C PHE A 137 -12.23 6.03 -6.78
N HIS A 138 -11.80 7.26 -6.50
CA HIS A 138 -11.36 8.22 -7.50
C HIS A 138 -10.06 8.90 -7.01
N PRO A 139 -9.03 9.07 -7.85
CA PRO A 139 -7.76 9.67 -7.43
C PRO A 139 -7.93 11.13 -6.97
N GLY A 140 -8.89 11.83 -7.57
CA GLY A 140 -9.26 13.19 -7.18
C GLY A 140 -9.95 13.31 -5.81
N SER A 141 -10.23 12.21 -5.09
CA SER A 141 -10.86 12.26 -3.76
C SER A 141 -9.87 12.49 -2.61
N GLY A 142 -8.59 12.16 -2.81
CA GLY A 142 -7.59 12.23 -1.75
C GLY A 142 -6.19 12.56 -2.25
N TYR A 143 -5.76 11.97 -3.36
CA TYR A 143 -4.36 12.01 -3.81
C TYR A 143 -3.99 13.32 -4.51
N ASN A 144 -4.95 13.92 -5.22
CA ASN A 144 -4.72 15.17 -5.95
C ASN A 144 -5.19 16.41 -5.18
N GLN A 145 -5.70 16.25 -3.96
CA GLN A 145 -6.41 17.31 -3.24
C GLN A 145 -5.59 17.83 -2.07
N TYR A 146 -5.28 16.95 -1.10
CA TYR A 146 -4.74 17.36 0.20
C TYR A 146 -3.24 17.08 0.31
N MET A 147 -2.48 17.42 -0.74
CA MET A 147 -1.04 17.12 -0.83
C MET A 147 -0.21 17.74 0.30
N TRP A 148 -0.66 18.85 0.89
CA TRP A 148 0.00 19.50 2.03
C TRP A 148 -0.23 18.78 3.36
N TYR A 149 -1.29 17.97 3.47
CA TYR A 149 -1.76 17.40 4.73
C TYR A 149 -1.59 15.89 4.82
N PHE A 150 -1.50 15.19 3.67
CA PHE A 150 -1.30 13.75 3.63
C PHE A 150 0.12 13.36 3.20
N PRO A 151 0.63 12.22 3.70
CA PRO A 151 1.89 11.66 3.21
C PRO A 151 1.84 11.40 1.70
N LYS A 152 2.98 11.58 1.02
CA LYS A 152 3.14 11.25 -0.41
C LYS A 152 2.84 9.77 -0.70
N ASP A 153 3.14 8.89 0.25
CA ASP A 153 2.82 7.46 0.15
C ASP A 153 1.38 7.20 0.62
N TYR A 154 0.50 7.06 -0.36
CA TYR A 154 -0.94 6.86 -0.15
C TYR A 154 -1.31 5.54 0.53
N THR A 155 -0.43 4.54 0.43
CA THR A 155 -0.69 3.19 0.99
C THR A 155 -0.64 3.18 2.51
N LYS A 156 0.01 4.18 3.12
CA LYS A 156 0.14 4.30 4.59
C LYS A 156 -1.16 4.69 5.28
N TYR A 157 -2.09 5.34 4.58
CA TYR A 157 -3.29 5.91 5.20
C TYR A 157 -4.61 5.57 4.50
N SER A 158 -4.58 4.98 3.30
CA SER A 158 -5.78 4.75 2.51
C SER A 158 -5.70 3.52 1.61
N VAL A 159 -6.85 3.07 1.11
CA VAL A 159 -6.94 2.03 0.08
C VAL A 159 -7.58 2.63 -1.16
N TYR A 160 -7.05 2.31 -2.33
CA TYR A 160 -7.64 2.70 -3.61
C TYR A 160 -8.33 1.52 -4.29
N ILE A 161 -9.58 1.71 -4.75
CA ILE A 161 -10.33 0.73 -5.54
C ILE A 161 -10.86 1.40 -6.80
N LEU A 162 -10.51 0.88 -7.97
CA LEU A 162 -10.96 1.49 -9.23
C LEU A 162 -12.49 1.35 -9.42
N GLU A 163 -13.18 2.47 -9.69
CA GLU A 163 -14.64 2.51 -9.92
C GLU A 163 -15.11 1.53 -11.00
N LYS A 164 -14.33 1.36 -12.08
CA LYS A 164 -14.69 0.48 -13.19
C LYS A 164 -14.89 -0.97 -12.72
N GLY A 165 -13.99 -1.47 -11.87
CA GLY A 165 -14.08 -2.83 -11.32
C GLY A 165 -15.28 -3.02 -10.39
N MET A 166 -15.77 -1.95 -9.76
CA MET A 166 -17.04 -1.99 -9.02
C MET A 166 -18.24 -2.05 -9.97
N LYS A 167 -18.26 -1.25 -11.04
CA LYS A 167 -19.37 -1.23 -12.03
C LYS A 167 -19.52 -2.53 -12.80
N ASP A 168 -18.39 -3.12 -13.19
CA ASP A 168 -18.34 -4.35 -13.97
C ASP A 168 -18.60 -5.60 -13.09
N GLY A 169 -18.78 -5.43 -11.77
CA GLY A 169 -19.02 -6.52 -10.81
C GLY A 169 -17.80 -7.41 -10.56
N THR A 170 -16.63 -7.05 -11.09
CA THR A 170 -15.39 -7.83 -10.97
C THR A 170 -14.82 -7.77 -9.54
N VAL A 171 -15.07 -6.68 -8.82
CA VAL A 171 -14.52 -6.45 -7.48
C VAL A 171 -15.55 -6.79 -6.40
N SER A 172 -15.19 -7.72 -5.51
CA SER A 172 -15.92 -8.00 -4.28
C SER A 172 -15.25 -7.32 -3.09
N LEU A 173 -15.91 -6.32 -2.50
CA LEU A 173 -15.38 -5.53 -1.37
C LEU A 173 -15.03 -6.41 -0.16
N ARG A 174 -15.88 -7.38 0.17
CA ARG A 174 -15.67 -8.31 1.28
C ARG A 174 -14.38 -9.12 1.11
N SER A 175 -14.17 -9.68 -0.08
CA SER A 175 -13.00 -10.50 -0.38
C SER A 175 -11.75 -9.64 -0.49
N LEU A 176 -11.83 -8.49 -1.15
CA LEU A 176 -10.70 -7.60 -1.34
C LEU A 176 -10.22 -7.04 0.01
N LEU A 177 -11.09 -6.34 0.74
CA LEU A 177 -10.72 -5.73 2.02
C LEU A 177 -10.43 -6.76 3.12
N GLY A 178 -11.03 -7.95 3.02
CA GLY A 178 -10.76 -9.05 3.95
C GLY A 178 -9.41 -9.73 3.72
N ARG A 179 -8.79 -9.55 2.56
CA ARG A 179 -7.42 -10.03 2.24
C ARG A 179 -6.34 -9.01 2.61
N ILE A 180 -6.73 -7.76 2.84
CA ILE A 180 -5.78 -6.73 3.27
C ILE A 180 -5.50 -6.96 4.76
N ASP A 181 -4.66 -7.96 5.00
CA ASP A 181 -4.04 -8.20 6.29
C ASP A 181 -2.94 -7.16 6.42
N TRP A 182 -3.19 -6.09 7.17
CA TRP A 182 -2.22 -5.00 7.39
C TRP A 182 -1.13 -5.42 8.39
N GLY A 183 -0.53 -6.58 8.12
CA GLY A 183 0.48 -7.22 8.95
C GLY A 183 1.30 -8.25 8.18
N VAL A 184 1.71 -7.97 6.94
CA VAL A 184 2.71 -8.79 6.25
C VAL A 184 4.10 -8.26 6.56
N LEU A 185 4.55 -8.46 7.79
CA LEU A 185 5.98 -8.47 8.09
C LEU A 185 6.50 -9.86 7.67
N ASN A 186 7.70 -9.94 7.10
CA ASN A 186 8.41 -11.19 6.78
C ASN A 186 8.88 -11.95 8.04
N VAL A 187 8.07 -11.90 9.10
CA VAL A 187 8.37 -12.36 10.44
C VAL A 187 7.20 -13.15 10.99
N THR A 188 7.49 -14.10 11.86
CA THR A 188 6.50 -14.85 12.64
C THR A 188 6.80 -14.71 14.11
N ILE A 189 5.77 -14.73 14.96
CA ILE A 189 5.96 -14.79 16.40
C ILE A 189 6.40 -16.22 16.76
N ARG A 190 7.59 -16.36 17.35
CA ARG A 190 8.14 -17.65 17.80
C ARG A 190 8.70 -17.50 19.22
N LEU A 191 8.06 -18.17 20.18
CA LEU A 191 8.53 -18.24 21.57
C LEU A 191 9.67 -19.25 21.75
N LEU A 192 9.78 -20.21 20.84
CA LEU A 192 10.82 -21.24 20.85
C LEU A 192 11.80 -21.02 19.70
N SER A 193 13.06 -21.36 19.97
CA SER A 193 14.08 -21.59 18.95
C SER A 193 13.77 -22.84 18.14
N LYS A 194 14.44 -23.01 17.00
CA LYS A 194 14.36 -24.24 16.19
C LYS A 194 14.84 -25.47 16.95
N THR A 195 15.79 -25.26 17.87
CA THR A 195 16.31 -26.28 18.78
C THR A 195 15.41 -26.52 19.99
N LYS A 196 14.18 -25.97 20.00
CA LYS A 196 13.18 -26.08 21.09
C LYS A 196 13.60 -25.47 22.44
N HIS A 197 14.64 -24.63 22.46
CA HIS A 197 14.93 -23.79 23.62
C HIS A 197 14.07 -22.53 23.64
N ASP A 198 13.74 -22.03 24.82
CA ASP A 198 12.97 -20.81 24.99
C ASP A 198 13.75 -19.59 24.50
N LYS A 199 13.11 -18.77 23.67
CA LYS A 199 13.61 -17.45 23.32
C LYS A 199 13.15 -16.48 24.40
N VAL A 200 13.96 -16.33 25.45
CA VAL A 200 13.66 -15.46 26.60
C VAL A 200 13.27 -14.04 26.15
N THR A 201 13.93 -13.49 25.13
CA THR A 201 13.58 -12.18 24.55
C THR A 201 12.18 -12.14 23.95
N ALA A 202 11.75 -13.21 23.29
CA ALA A 202 10.41 -13.32 22.72
C ALA A 202 9.34 -13.51 23.81
N VAL A 203 9.64 -14.30 24.84
CA VAL A 203 8.75 -14.50 26.01
C VAL A 203 8.57 -13.20 26.77
N ILE A 204 9.67 -12.51 27.11
CA ILE A 204 9.64 -11.19 27.76
C ILE A 204 8.93 -10.18 26.86
N GLY A 205 9.25 -10.16 25.56
CA GLY A 205 8.62 -9.28 24.59
C GLY A 205 7.11 -9.42 24.55
N LEU A 206 6.61 -10.65 24.52
CA LEU A 206 5.17 -10.94 24.50
C LEU A 206 4.51 -10.69 25.87
N ALA A 207 5.20 -10.99 26.97
CA ALA A 207 4.71 -10.72 28.32
C ALA A 207 4.58 -9.21 28.59
N VAL A 208 5.59 -8.42 28.25
CA VAL A 208 5.56 -6.95 28.38
C VAL A 208 4.54 -6.36 27.41
N PHE A 209 4.50 -6.86 26.17
CA PHE A 209 3.46 -6.48 25.20
C PHE A 209 2.07 -6.70 25.78
N SER A 210 1.77 -7.82 26.46
CA SER A 210 0.45 -8.08 27.05
C SER A 210 -0.02 -7.02 28.06
N GLN A 211 0.93 -6.27 28.65
CA GLN A 211 0.66 -5.17 29.59
C GLN A 211 0.38 -3.83 28.89
N PHE A 212 0.25 -3.80 27.55
CA PHE A 212 -0.04 -2.57 26.79
C PHE A 212 -1.31 -1.84 27.24
N TRP A 213 -2.24 -2.56 27.89
CA TRP A 213 -3.46 -2.01 28.49
C TRP A 213 -3.17 -1.00 29.61
N TYR A 214 -2.13 -1.24 30.41
CA TYR A 214 -1.70 -0.33 31.47
C TYR A 214 -0.85 0.82 30.92
N TRP A 215 0.07 0.52 29.99
CA TRP A 215 0.93 1.52 29.38
C TRP A 215 1.19 1.27 27.89
N TYR A 216 0.60 2.13 27.06
CA TYR A 216 0.56 1.94 25.60
C TYR A 216 1.93 1.80 24.89
N PRO A 217 3.01 2.52 25.28
CA PRO A 217 4.34 2.34 24.68
C PRO A 217 4.90 0.92 24.82
N LEU A 218 4.35 0.08 25.72
CA LEU A 218 4.75 -1.32 25.82
C LEU A 218 4.39 -2.15 24.58
N ILE A 219 3.58 -1.61 23.66
CA ILE A 219 3.27 -2.25 22.38
C ILE A 219 4.52 -2.54 21.54
N TYR A 220 5.58 -1.72 21.65
CA TYR A 220 6.80 -1.88 20.86
C TYR A 220 7.59 -3.15 21.21
N PHE A 221 7.36 -3.73 22.38
CA PHE A 221 8.02 -4.96 22.82
C PHE A 221 7.58 -6.21 22.04
N ILE A 222 6.50 -6.12 21.25
CA ILE A 222 6.11 -7.20 20.33
C ILE A 222 7.19 -7.50 19.29
N SER A 223 8.03 -6.51 18.96
CA SER A 223 9.15 -6.66 18.02
C SER A 223 10.18 -7.70 18.47
N LEU A 224 10.37 -7.86 19.78
CA LEU A 224 11.29 -8.87 20.35
C LEU A 224 10.78 -10.30 20.14
N ALA A 225 9.48 -10.49 19.90
CA ALA A 225 8.89 -11.79 19.63
C ALA A 225 8.95 -12.19 18.15
N PHE A 226 9.30 -11.25 17.26
CA PHE A 226 9.38 -11.47 15.83
C PHE A 226 10.64 -12.26 15.46
N SER A 227 10.46 -13.34 14.70
CA SER A 227 11.53 -14.13 14.12
C SER A 227 11.41 -14.12 12.59
N PRO A 228 12.48 -13.79 11.85
CA PRO A 228 12.43 -13.74 10.39
C PRO A 228 12.13 -15.12 9.80
N THR A 229 11.30 -15.15 8.76
CA THR A 229 10.94 -16.38 8.02
C THR A 229 11.61 -16.39 6.66
N ALA A 230 12.87 -16.78 6.61
CA ALA A 230 13.63 -16.91 5.37
C ALA A 230 14.59 -18.10 5.45
N PHE A 231 14.93 -18.66 4.30
CA PHE A 231 16.08 -19.51 4.08
C PHE A 231 17.19 -18.65 3.47
N ILE A 232 18.36 -18.62 4.12
CA ILE A 232 19.52 -17.84 3.72
C ILE A 232 20.72 -18.78 3.74
N GLY A 233 21.15 -19.20 2.56
CA GLY A 233 22.41 -19.92 2.37
C GLY A 233 23.60 -18.96 2.43
N LEU A 234 24.63 -19.34 3.17
CA LEU A 234 25.89 -18.61 3.30
C LEU A 234 27.06 -19.49 2.86
N ASN A 235 28.05 -18.90 2.19
CA ASN A 235 29.33 -19.57 1.91
C ASN A 235 30.27 -19.49 3.14
N TYR A 236 31.49 -20.03 3.03
CA TYR A 236 32.50 -19.96 4.09
C TYR A 236 32.88 -18.52 4.47
N ASP A 237 32.84 -17.59 3.53
CA ASP A 237 33.10 -16.16 3.74
C ASP A 237 31.92 -15.40 4.37
N LEU A 238 30.84 -16.08 4.77
CA LEU A 238 29.59 -15.48 5.25
C LEU A 238 28.89 -14.55 4.23
N LYS A 239 29.19 -14.72 2.94
CA LYS A 239 28.51 -14.06 1.83
C LYS A 239 27.32 -14.90 1.38
N VAL A 240 26.35 -14.26 0.73
CA VAL A 240 25.12 -14.91 0.25
C VAL A 240 25.28 -15.28 -1.22
N PRO A 241 25.57 -16.54 -1.59
CA PRO A 241 25.63 -16.96 -2.99
C PRO A 241 24.23 -17.06 -3.62
N LYS A 242 24.11 -16.72 -4.91
CA LYS A 242 22.94 -17.05 -5.74
C LYS A 242 23.00 -18.51 -6.11
N PHE A 243 22.04 -19.28 -5.64
CA PHE A 243 21.82 -20.64 -6.11
C PHE A 243 20.35 -21.01 -5.99
N GLU A 244 19.98 -22.06 -6.73
CA GLU A 244 18.63 -22.59 -6.81
C GLU A 244 18.46 -23.84 -5.95
N PHE A 245 17.33 -23.96 -5.29
CA PHE A 245 16.95 -25.12 -4.50
C PHE A 245 15.47 -25.45 -4.68
N MET A 246 15.07 -26.69 -4.44
CA MET A 246 13.74 -27.16 -4.82
C MET A 246 12.79 -27.20 -3.62
N SER A 247 11.55 -26.78 -3.86
CA SER A 247 10.43 -27.01 -2.96
C SER A 247 9.48 -28.04 -3.55
N HIS A 248 9.16 -29.09 -2.79
CA HIS A 248 8.19 -30.13 -3.16
C HIS A 248 6.76 -29.72 -2.79
N ALA A 249 6.35 -28.53 -3.21
CA ALA A 249 4.96 -28.10 -3.09
C ALA A 249 4.54 -27.30 -4.32
N LYS A 250 3.24 -27.03 -4.39
CA LYS A 250 2.67 -26.16 -5.41
C LYS A 250 3.18 -24.73 -5.21
N PRO A 251 3.53 -24.01 -6.29
CA PRO A 251 3.97 -22.61 -6.22
C PRO A 251 2.99 -21.69 -5.46
N SER A 252 1.70 -21.97 -5.56
CA SER A 252 0.62 -21.26 -4.85
C SER A 252 0.77 -21.27 -3.32
N LEU A 253 1.51 -22.23 -2.75
CA LEU A 253 1.74 -22.33 -1.31
C LEU A 253 2.90 -21.44 -0.82
N PHE A 254 3.85 -21.10 -1.70
CA PHE A 254 5.02 -20.26 -1.41
C PHE A 254 4.81 -18.80 -1.85
N GLU A 255 3.93 -18.58 -2.82
CA GLU A 255 3.62 -17.25 -3.32
C GLU A 255 3.05 -16.35 -2.22
N TYR A 256 3.51 -15.09 -2.19
CA TYR A 256 2.85 -14.10 -1.34
C TYR A 256 1.39 -13.95 -1.78
N PRO A 257 0.48 -13.63 -0.85
CA PRO A 257 -0.85 -13.19 -1.24
C PRO A 257 -0.70 -12.06 -2.25
N LYS A 258 -1.08 -12.31 -3.52
CA LYS A 258 -0.90 -11.35 -4.60
C LYS A 258 -1.54 -10.03 -4.19
N PRO A 259 -0.77 -8.92 -4.11
CA PRO A 259 -1.40 -7.61 -3.97
C PRO A 259 -2.30 -7.41 -5.19
N PRO A 260 -3.45 -6.74 -5.05
CA PRO A 260 -4.31 -6.45 -6.19
C PRO A 260 -3.49 -5.74 -7.26
N GLN A 261 -3.38 -6.33 -8.46
CA GLN A 261 -2.70 -5.67 -9.57
C GLN A 261 -3.46 -4.39 -9.90
N LEU A 262 -2.83 -3.25 -9.61
CA LEU A 262 -3.25 -1.96 -10.16
C LEU A 262 -3.02 -2.04 -11.67
N LEU A 263 -4.07 -1.84 -12.45
CA LEU A 263 -3.95 -1.66 -13.89
C LEU A 263 -2.89 -0.58 -14.16
N PRO A 264 -1.99 -0.76 -15.16
CA PRO A 264 -0.98 0.23 -15.46
C PRO A 264 -1.63 1.59 -15.72
N PRO A 265 -0.97 2.69 -15.33
CA PRO A 265 -1.50 4.03 -15.56
C PRO A 265 -1.77 4.19 -17.06
N ILE A 266 -3.04 4.45 -17.39
CA ILE A 266 -3.42 4.86 -18.74
C ILE A 266 -2.62 6.14 -19.02
N PRO A 267 -1.84 6.21 -20.11
CA PRO A 267 -1.22 7.47 -20.51
C PRO A 267 -2.32 8.52 -20.64
N LEU A 268 -2.27 9.57 -19.81
CA LEU A 268 -3.21 10.67 -19.90
C LEU A 268 -3.10 11.24 -21.32
N PRO A 269 -4.18 11.23 -22.12
CA PRO A 269 -4.14 11.94 -23.39
C PRO A 269 -3.92 13.42 -23.08
N ASN A 270 -2.97 14.04 -23.78
CA ASN A 270 -2.76 15.49 -23.74
C ASN A 270 -4.10 16.19 -24.01
N PHE A 271 -4.72 16.69 -22.95
CA PHE A 271 -5.90 17.54 -23.07
C PHE A 271 -5.42 18.92 -23.49
N GLN A 272 -5.43 19.18 -24.80
CA GLN A 272 -5.46 20.56 -25.26
C GLN A 272 -6.77 21.19 -24.79
N PRO A 273 -6.72 22.36 -24.11
CA PRO A 273 -7.92 22.98 -23.55
C PRO A 273 -8.86 23.41 -24.67
N LEU A 274 -10.06 22.83 -24.65
CA LEU A 274 -11.15 23.13 -25.58
C LEU A 274 -11.83 24.45 -25.20
N PHE A 275 -11.13 25.58 -25.29
CA PHE A 275 -11.75 26.90 -25.15
C PHE A 275 -11.12 27.92 -26.09
N SER A 276 -11.39 27.75 -27.39
CA SER A 276 -11.22 28.80 -28.39
C SER A 276 -12.18 28.61 -29.56
N GLN A 277 -13.50 28.56 -29.31
CA GLN A 277 -14.49 28.83 -30.36
C GLN A 277 -15.66 29.68 -29.82
N PRO A 278 -16.08 30.73 -30.55
CA PRO A 278 -17.21 31.59 -30.17
C PRO A 278 -18.56 30.86 -30.33
N PRO A 279 -19.64 31.32 -29.69
CA PRO A 279 -20.87 30.53 -29.60
C PRO A 279 -21.59 30.49 -30.95
N LEU A 280 -21.75 29.29 -31.52
CA LEU A 280 -22.67 29.06 -32.64
C LEU A 280 -23.99 28.42 -32.17
N LYS A 281 -25.08 28.98 -32.71
CA LYS A 281 -26.50 28.68 -32.47
C LYS A 281 -26.86 27.18 -32.60
N PRO A 282 -27.93 26.69 -31.95
CA PRO A 282 -28.23 25.27 -31.87
C PRO A 282 -28.88 24.75 -33.16
N LYS A 283 -28.19 23.87 -33.92
CA LYS A 283 -28.84 22.95 -34.87
C LYS A 283 -28.18 21.56 -34.88
N LEU A 284 -29.03 20.57 -34.56
CA LEU A 284 -29.09 19.17 -35.00
C LEU A 284 -27.76 18.40 -35.23
N GLY A 285 -27.36 17.58 -34.25
CA GLY A 285 -26.13 16.77 -34.28
C GLY A 285 -26.33 15.28 -34.02
N LEU A 286 -27.20 14.59 -34.79
CA LEU A 286 -27.38 13.13 -34.69
C LEU A 286 -26.41 12.32 -35.58
N ARG A 287 -25.83 12.92 -36.64
CA ARG A 287 -25.01 12.19 -37.64
C ARG A 287 -23.53 12.00 -37.27
N LYS A 288 -22.91 12.90 -36.48
CA LYS A 288 -21.48 12.78 -36.09
C LYS A 288 -21.22 11.70 -35.03
N LYS A 289 -22.19 11.42 -34.14
CA LYS A 289 -22.08 10.35 -33.13
C LYS A 289 -22.10 8.95 -33.74
N GLN A 290 -22.86 8.74 -34.82
CA GLN A 290 -22.94 7.44 -35.50
C GLN A 290 -21.62 7.08 -36.20
N SER A 291 -20.96 8.03 -36.87
CA SER A 291 -19.70 7.77 -37.57
C SER A 291 -18.55 7.40 -36.61
N ARG A 292 -18.42 8.09 -35.47
CA ARG A 292 -17.46 7.71 -34.40
C ARG A 292 -17.79 6.36 -33.76
N LYS A 293 -19.08 6.06 -33.55
CA LYS A 293 -19.54 4.78 -33.00
C LYS A 293 -19.27 3.62 -33.97
N LEU A 294 -19.37 3.85 -35.29
CA LEU A 294 -19.10 2.86 -36.32
C LEU A 294 -17.59 2.58 -36.47
N MET A 295 -16.74 3.61 -36.39
CA MET A 295 -15.28 3.47 -36.45
C MET A 295 -14.71 2.79 -35.20
N LEU A 296 -15.25 3.10 -34.01
CA LEU A 296 -14.88 2.44 -32.75
C LEU A 296 -15.33 0.97 -32.72
N ARG A 297 -16.50 0.66 -33.32
CA ARG A 297 -16.99 -0.72 -33.43
C ARG A 297 -16.16 -1.55 -34.40
N LYS A 298 -15.60 -0.96 -35.46
CA LYS A 298 -14.71 -1.66 -36.40
C LYS A 298 -13.34 -1.97 -35.78
N LEU A 299 -12.80 -1.06 -34.96
CA LEU A 299 -11.58 -1.30 -34.17
C LEU A 299 -11.77 -2.32 -33.04
N LEU A 300 -12.97 -2.42 -32.47
CA LEU A 300 -13.31 -3.40 -31.44
C LEU A 300 -13.53 -4.83 -31.99
N VAL A 301 -13.92 -4.97 -33.26
CA VAL A 301 -14.11 -6.28 -33.89
C VAL A 301 -12.77 -6.94 -34.20
N ASP A 302 -11.77 -6.17 -34.66
CA ASP A 302 -10.43 -6.72 -34.96
C ASP A 302 -9.64 -7.11 -33.70
N SER A 303 -9.92 -6.50 -32.55
CA SER A 303 -9.29 -6.88 -31.26
C SER A 303 -9.99 -8.07 -30.56
N SER A 304 -11.09 -8.58 -31.13
CA SER A 304 -11.89 -9.67 -30.53
C SER A 304 -11.62 -11.05 -31.13
N ALA A 305 -10.71 -11.15 -32.11
CA ALA A 305 -10.26 -12.41 -32.69
C ALA A 305 -8.81 -12.73 -32.24
N THR A 306 -8.61 -12.96 -30.95
CA THR A 306 -7.50 -13.78 -30.36
C THR A 306 -7.60 -13.73 -28.83
N ALA A 307 -8.61 -14.41 -28.28
CA ALA A 307 -8.63 -14.79 -26.87
C ALA A 307 -9.42 -16.08 -26.73
N GLU A 308 -8.86 -17.15 -27.30
CA GLU A 308 -9.27 -18.50 -26.95
C GLU A 308 -9.04 -18.72 -25.45
N LYS A 309 -10.06 -19.28 -24.79
CA LYS A 309 -9.99 -19.76 -23.41
C LYS A 309 -8.87 -20.81 -23.30
N LYS A 310 -7.72 -20.43 -22.75
CA LYS A 310 -6.75 -21.42 -22.25
C LYS A 310 -7.23 -21.92 -20.89
N ALA A 311 -7.60 -23.20 -20.85
CA ALA A 311 -7.89 -23.92 -19.61
C ALA A 311 -6.69 -23.82 -18.66
N ALA A 312 -6.96 -23.74 -17.35
CA ALA A 312 -5.92 -23.75 -16.33
C ALA A 312 -5.11 -25.06 -16.40
N GLU A 313 -3.83 -24.95 -16.76
CA GLU A 313 -2.88 -26.06 -16.67
C GLU A 313 -2.76 -26.53 -15.20
N PRO A 314 -2.59 -27.84 -14.96
CA PRO A 314 -2.31 -28.35 -13.62
C PRO A 314 -1.01 -27.71 -13.09
N GLU A 315 -1.08 -27.05 -11.93
CA GLU A 315 0.09 -26.46 -11.28
C GLU A 315 1.18 -27.53 -11.08
N PRO A 316 2.45 -27.22 -11.37
CA PRO A 316 3.54 -28.15 -11.13
C PRO A 316 3.61 -28.51 -9.64
N ALA A 317 3.94 -29.78 -9.34
CA ALA A 317 4.02 -30.29 -7.97
C ALA A 317 5.26 -29.80 -7.20
N PHE A 318 6.15 -29.05 -7.87
CA PHE A 318 7.38 -28.51 -7.33
C PHE A 318 7.62 -27.08 -7.84
N GLU A 319 8.38 -26.29 -7.08
CA GLU A 319 8.83 -24.94 -7.43
C GLU A 319 10.33 -24.79 -7.12
N ILE A 320 11.07 -24.15 -8.02
CA ILE A 320 12.48 -23.83 -7.84
C ILE A 320 12.59 -22.45 -7.18
N LEU A 321 13.23 -22.39 -6.01
CA LEU A 321 13.44 -21.18 -5.22
C LEU A 321 14.89 -20.73 -5.33
N VAL A 322 15.11 -19.41 -5.25
CA VAL A 322 16.45 -18.79 -5.34
C VAL A 322 16.86 -18.25 -3.97
N ASN A 323 18.11 -18.47 -3.55
CA ASN A 323 18.66 -17.93 -2.30
C ASN A 323 18.91 -16.40 -2.38
N PRO A 324 18.44 -15.58 -1.42
CA PRO A 324 17.60 -15.91 -0.25
C PRO A 324 16.10 -15.98 -0.58
N ALA A 325 15.40 -16.95 0.01
CA ALA A 325 13.96 -17.13 -0.20
C ALA A 325 13.16 -17.05 1.10
N ARG A 326 11.92 -16.59 1.03
CA ARG A 326 10.98 -16.66 2.17
C ARG A 326 10.57 -18.10 2.41
N VAL A 327 10.71 -18.57 3.65
CA VAL A 327 10.26 -19.90 4.08
C VAL A 327 9.60 -19.78 5.46
N VAL A 328 8.28 -20.00 5.52
CA VAL A 328 7.50 -20.00 6.76
C VAL A 328 7.56 -21.36 7.46
N PRO A 329 7.24 -21.48 8.76
CA PRO A 329 7.35 -22.74 9.50
C PRO A 329 6.59 -23.91 8.84
N ALA A 330 5.40 -23.65 8.27
CA ALA A 330 4.60 -24.67 7.61
C ALA A 330 5.19 -25.15 6.26
N GLN A 331 6.06 -24.34 5.65
CA GLN A 331 6.72 -24.60 4.38
C GLN A 331 8.04 -25.39 4.55
N GLU A 332 8.64 -25.38 5.73
CA GLU A 332 9.96 -25.98 6.01
C GLU A 332 10.05 -27.46 5.58
N LYS A 333 8.96 -28.22 5.73
CA LYS A 333 8.90 -29.65 5.36
C LYS A 333 8.98 -29.94 3.86
N TYR A 334 8.80 -28.92 3.01
CA TYR A 334 8.81 -29.08 1.56
C TYR A 334 10.14 -28.68 0.93
N ILE A 335 11.07 -28.09 1.68
CA ILE A 335 12.36 -27.65 1.16
C ILE A 335 13.35 -28.81 1.10
N LYS A 336 13.94 -29.06 -0.07
CA LYS A 336 15.06 -29.97 -0.26
C LYS A 336 16.12 -29.34 -1.17
N LEU A 337 17.38 -29.50 -0.79
CA LEU A 337 18.48 -29.12 -1.67
C LEU A 337 18.65 -30.20 -2.76
N LEU A 338 18.96 -29.77 -3.98
CA LEU A 338 19.20 -30.67 -5.10
C LEU A 338 20.52 -31.42 -4.88
N GLU A 339 20.52 -32.74 -5.11
CA GLU A 339 21.68 -33.61 -4.88
C GLU A 339 22.87 -33.25 -5.79
N ASP A 340 22.60 -32.72 -6.99
CA ASP A 340 23.60 -32.26 -7.96
C ASP A 340 23.92 -30.75 -7.87
N SER A 341 23.51 -30.06 -6.80
CA SER A 341 23.75 -28.62 -6.66
C SER A 341 25.20 -28.30 -6.30
N ARG A 342 25.68 -27.12 -6.75
CA ARG A 342 27.02 -26.60 -6.44
C ARG A 342 27.29 -26.48 -4.93
N TYR A 343 26.23 -26.22 -4.15
CA TYR A 343 26.33 -25.89 -2.73
C TYR A 343 25.66 -26.98 -1.88
N VAL A 344 26.45 -27.64 -1.04
CA VAL A 344 25.97 -28.70 -0.14
C VAL A 344 25.93 -28.20 1.30
N PRO A 345 24.85 -28.41 2.07
CA PRO A 345 24.75 -27.89 3.42
C PRO A 345 25.65 -28.67 4.38
N VAL A 346 26.46 -27.95 5.15
CA VAL A 346 27.28 -28.53 6.23
C VAL A 346 26.40 -29.13 7.32
N LYS A 347 25.25 -28.48 7.58
CA LYS A 347 24.20 -28.97 8.46
C LYS A 347 22.84 -28.78 7.79
N LEU A 348 22.10 -29.87 7.64
CA LEU A 348 20.77 -29.83 7.04
C LEU A 348 19.83 -28.98 7.91
N SER A 349 19.31 -27.88 7.34
CA SER A 349 18.30 -27.04 7.97
C SER A 349 17.37 -26.48 6.90
N PRO A 350 16.04 -26.64 7.05
CA PRO A 350 15.07 -26.27 6.00
C PRO A 350 14.78 -24.76 5.94
N SER A 351 15.29 -23.97 6.88
CA SER A 351 15.12 -22.51 6.92
C SER A 351 16.22 -21.87 7.77
N GLY A 352 16.24 -20.53 7.86
CA GLY A 352 17.24 -19.75 8.60
C GLY A 352 18.56 -19.65 7.87
N PHE A 353 19.62 -19.31 8.62
CA PHE A 353 20.98 -19.29 8.09
C PHE A 353 21.51 -20.72 7.99
N VAL A 354 21.99 -21.09 6.81
CA VAL A 354 22.54 -22.41 6.51
C VAL A 354 23.91 -22.23 5.89
N LEU A 355 24.94 -22.78 6.53
CA LEU A 355 26.29 -22.77 5.97
C LEU A 355 26.40 -23.84 4.89
N LEU A 356 26.87 -23.43 3.72
CA LEU A 356 27.00 -24.26 2.54
C LEU A 356 28.48 -24.41 2.19
N LYS A 357 28.84 -25.63 1.79
CA LYS A 357 30.13 -25.97 1.20
C LYS A 357 30.00 -25.90 -0.32
N ASP A 358 30.83 -25.10 -0.95
CA ASP A 358 30.97 -25.09 -2.41
C ASP A 358 31.78 -26.32 -2.85
N LEU A 359 31.25 -27.07 -3.82
CA LEU A 359 31.95 -28.21 -4.44
C LEU A 359 32.69 -27.83 -5.73
N ARG A 360 32.46 -26.62 -6.26
CA ARG A 360 33.07 -26.11 -7.50
C ARG A 360 33.82 -24.81 -7.24
N GLU A 361 34.86 -24.91 -6.41
CA GLU A 361 35.74 -23.78 -6.06
C GLU A 361 36.44 -23.13 -7.28
N HIS A 362 36.53 -23.83 -8.41
CA HIS A 362 37.15 -23.33 -9.65
C HIS A 362 36.23 -22.44 -10.51
N GLU A 363 34.92 -22.42 -10.28
CA GLU A 363 33.99 -21.54 -10.99
C GLU A 363 33.76 -20.27 -10.15
N PRO A 364 33.69 -19.05 -10.75
CA PRO A 364 33.41 -17.85 -9.98
C PRO A 364 32.03 -17.93 -9.31
N GLU A 365 31.95 -17.56 -8.02
CA GLU A 365 30.69 -17.48 -7.27
C GLU A 365 29.89 -16.24 -7.70
N VAL A 366 28.62 -16.40 -8.03
CA VAL A 366 27.70 -15.28 -8.23
C VAL A 366 27.03 -14.96 -6.90
N LEU A 367 27.26 -13.77 -6.36
CA LEU A 367 26.69 -13.35 -5.06
C LEU A 367 25.35 -12.64 -5.25
N SER A 368 24.42 -12.87 -4.31
CA SER A 368 23.11 -12.19 -4.25
C SER A 368 23.24 -10.73 -3.79
N LEU A 369 24.29 -10.46 -3.04
CA LEU A 369 24.62 -9.15 -2.48
C LEU A 369 26.05 -8.81 -2.92
N THR A 370 26.19 -8.00 -3.98
CA THR A 370 27.44 -7.29 -4.25
C THR A 370 27.48 -6.08 -3.33
N ASP A 371 28.20 -6.18 -2.22
CA ASP A 371 28.53 -5.00 -1.41
C ASP A 371 29.75 -4.28 -2.00
N ALA A 372 29.59 -2.96 -2.12
CA ALA A 372 30.52 -1.90 -2.50
C ALA A 372 30.81 -1.66 -4.01
N PRO A 373 30.69 -0.39 -4.48
CA PRO A 373 31.13 0.00 -5.82
C PRO A 373 32.66 -0.10 -5.88
N THR A 374 33.16 -0.90 -6.82
CA THR A 374 34.56 -0.86 -7.24
C THR A 374 34.84 0.51 -7.83
N SER A 375 35.50 1.39 -7.08
CA SER A 375 36.11 2.58 -7.64
C SER A 375 37.16 2.12 -8.66
N THR A 376 36.83 2.17 -9.95
CA THR A 376 37.81 2.08 -11.01
C THR A 376 38.72 3.30 -10.91
N ALA A 377 39.86 3.12 -10.27
CA ALA A 377 40.98 4.04 -10.31
C ALA A 377 41.51 4.10 -11.75
N SER A 378 41.35 5.25 -12.40
CA SER A 378 42.21 5.64 -13.52
C SER A 378 43.53 6.22 -12.97
N PRO A 379 44.67 6.05 -13.66
CA PRO A 379 45.98 6.40 -13.11
C PRO A 379 46.20 7.91 -13.02
N ALA A 380 47.05 8.26 -12.06
CA ALA A 380 47.35 9.58 -11.55
C ALA A 380 48.14 10.50 -12.49
N THR A 381 47.88 11.80 -12.36
CA THR A 381 48.83 12.92 -12.26
C THR A 381 48.15 13.99 -11.39
N GLY A 382 48.69 14.64 -10.36
CA GLY A 382 49.88 14.56 -9.53
C GLY A 382 49.72 15.64 -8.42
N ALA A 383 50.54 15.56 -7.37
CA ALA A 383 50.78 16.55 -6.29
C ALA A 383 49.95 16.49 -4.97
N ALA A 384 50.52 15.73 -4.02
CA ALA A 384 51.06 16.15 -2.71
C ALA A 384 50.17 16.56 -1.50
N ALA A 385 50.42 15.83 -0.39
CA ALA A 385 50.40 16.19 1.05
C ALA A 385 49.03 16.42 1.75
N ALA A 386 48.72 15.97 2.98
CA ALA A 386 49.38 15.12 3.98
C ALA A 386 48.34 14.66 5.06
N THR A 387 48.60 13.49 5.66
CA THR A 387 48.32 13.04 7.05
C THR A 387 46.91 12.96 7.69
N GLN A 388 46.58 11.71 8.06
CA GLN A 388 46.08 11.18 9.36
C GLN A 388 44.60 11.34 9.81
N GLY A 389 44.00 10.18 10.13
CA GLY A 389 43.25 10.01 11.40
C GLY A 389 41.77 9.61 11.35
N THR A 390 41.48 8.32 11.18
CA THR A 390 40.41 7.50 11.84
C THR A 390 39.10 8.17 12.31
N THR A 391 37.94 7.75 11.76
CA THR A 391 36.95 6.85 12.39
C THR A 391 35.68 6.73 11.54
N ALA A 392 35.05 5.55 11.60
CA ALA A 392 33.97 5.09 10.76
C ALA A 392 32.58 5.48 11.28
N SER A 393 31.68 5.86 10.37
CA SER A 393 30.28 5.39 10.28
C SER A 393 29.53 6.20 9.22
N ALA A 394 29.16 5.58 8.10
CA ALA A 394 28.19 6.17 7.18
C ALA A 394 27.31 5.05 6.61
N MET A 395 26.13 4.91 7.22
CA MET A 395 24.94 4.35 6.59
C MET A 395 24.53 5.31 5.47
N ALA A 396 24.46 4.85 4.23
CA ALA A 396 23.93 5.64 3.11
C ALA A 396 22.64 4.98 2.61
N VAL A 397 21.51 5.48 3.10
CA VAL A 397 20.18 5.32 2.49
C VAL A 397 19.44 6.65 2.64
N ASP A 398 18.85 7.08 1.53
CA ASP A 398 18.00 8.25 1.29
C ASP A 398 18.69 9.62 1.12
N ASP A 399 18.47 10.18 -0.08
CA ASP A 399 18.68 11.57 -0.47
C ASP A 399 17.75 12.47 0.36
N GLU A 400 18.16 12.76 1.59
CA GLU A 400 17.58 13.82 2.42
C GLU A 400 18.23 15.15 2.00
N PRO A 401 17.47 16.18 1.59
CA PRO A 401 18.05 17.48 1.31
C PRO A 401 18.69 18.02 2.60
N GLN A 402 19.98 18.39 2.52
CA GLN A 402 20.72 18.90 3.66
C GLN A 402 19.99 20.07 4.34
N PRO A 403 20.01 20.14 5.69
CA PRO A 403 19.47 21.28 6.40
C PRO A 403 20.17 22.57 5.93
N PRO A 404 19.45 23.70 5.85
CA PRO A 404 20.07 24.98 5.50
C PRO A 404 21.17 25.31 6.50
N GLN A 405 22.23 25.98 6.02
CA GLN A 405 23.33 26.44 6.88
C GLN A 405 22.80 27.31 8.03
N ALA A 406 23.47 27.21 9.18
CA ALA A 406 23.15 28.03 10.34
C ALA A 406 23.22 29.53 9.96
N PHE A 407 22.23 30.30 10.42
CA PHE A 407 22.20 31.74 10.22
C PHE A 407 23.38 32.39 10.95
N GLU A 408 24.33 32.94 10.21
CA GLU A 408 25.36 33.81 10.76
C GLU A 408 24.72 35.17 11.06
N TYR A 409 24.77 35.60 12.32
CA TYR A 409 24.46 36.98 12.67
C TYR A 409 25.58 37.87 12.12
N ALA A 410 25.27 38.72 11.14
CA ALA A 410 26.13 39.84 10.82
C ALA A 410 26.25 40.71 12.09
N SER A 411 27.48 40.89 12.56
CA SER A 411 27.79 41.81 13.66
C SER A 411 27.64 43.27 13.23
#